data_AF-A0A7W7ST60-F1
#
_entry.id   AF-A0A7W7ST60-F1
#
_cell.length_a   1.000
_cell.length_b   1.000
_cell.length_c   1.000
_cell.angle_alpha   90.00
_cell.angle_beta   90.00
_cell.angle_gamma   90.00
#
_symmetry.space_group_name_H-M   'P 1'
#
loop_
_entity.id
_entity.type
_entity.pdbx_description
1 polymer ?
#
loop_
_entity_poly.entity_id
_entity_poly.type
_entity_poly.pdbx_seq_one_letter_code
_entity_poly.pdbx_strand_id
1 'polypeptide(L)' 'MSQLGSTVGVWRKSSRCESQQCVEVARTVSGVAVRDSAAPVDHLEIAAPAWRNFLSAIRVGDLRN' A
#
# COMPACT_ATOMS: atom_id res chain seq x y z
N MET A 1 -14.58 -19.84 1.69
CA MET A 1 -13.85 -18.59 1.99
C MET A 1 -12.52 -18.68 1.27
N SER A 2 -12.46 -18.24 0.02
CA SER A 2 -11.28 -18.42 -0.83
C SER A 2 -10.42 -17.17 -0.73
N GLN A 3 -9.46 -17.18 0.20
CA GLN A 3 -8.27 -16.35 0.03
C GLN A 3 -7.45 -16.99 -1.09
N LEU A 4 -7.72 -16.61 -2.33
CA LEU A 4 -6.73 -16.76 -3.38
C LEU A 4 -5.56 -15.89 -2.95
N GLY A 5 -4.48 -16.53 -2.52
CA GLY A 5 -3.26 -15.85 -2.15
C GLY A 5 -2.75 -15.06 -3.34
N SER A 6 -3.11 -13.78 -3.42
CA SER A 6 -2.27 -12.78 -4.05
C SER A 6 -0.93 -12.91 -3.36
N THR A 7 0.09 -13.42 -4.06
CA THR A 7 1.45 -13.46 -3.53
C THR A 7 1.90 -12.02 -3.34
N VAL A 8 1.62 -11.49 -2.14
CA VAL A 8 2.07 -10.17 -1.74
C VAL A 8 3.58 -10.28 -1.53
N GLY A 9 4.33 -9.45 -2.24
CA GLY A 9 5.78 -9.36 -2.07
C GLY A 9 6.14 -8.87 -0.66
N VAL A 10 7.43 -8.65 -0.41
CA VAL A 10 7.91 -8.19 0.90
C VAL A 10 7.26 -6.84 1.27
N TRP A 11 6.61 -6.80 2.45
CA TRP A 11 6.06 -5.59 3.04
C TRP A 11 7.17 -4.60 3.39
N ARG A 12 7.00 -3.35 2.97
CA ARG A 12 7.90 -2.25 3.28
C ARG A 12 7.17 -1.23 4.14
N LYS A 13 7.68 -1.04 5.36
CA LYS A 13 7.20 -0.04 6.31
C LYS A 13 7.68 1.35 5.93
N SER A 14 6.84 2.36 6.14
CA SER A 14 7.23 3.76 5.99
C SER A 14 8.41 4.10 6.93
N SER A 15 9.47 4.70 6.38
CA SER A 15 10.62 5.17 7.16
C SER A 15 10.33 6.43 7.99
N ARG A 16 9.17 7.06 7.79
CA ARG A 16 8.74 8.26 8.52
C ARG A 16 7.84 7.94 9.72
N CYS A 17 7.63 6.66 10.01
CA CYS A 17 6.79 6.22 11.11
C CYS A 17 7.65 5.67 12.24
N GLU A 18 7.55 6.28 13.41
CA GLU A 18 8.23 5.85 14.63
C GLU A 18 7.27 5.17 15.63
N SER A 19 6.01 4.95 15.23
CA SER A 19 4.96 4.35 16.06
C SER A 19 4.73 2.87 15.72
N GLN A 20 3.71 2.27 16.33
CA GLN A 20 3.26 0.89 16.05
C GLN A 20 2.12 0.83 15.01
N GLN A 21 1.64 1.99 14.53
CA GLN A 21 0.55 2.13 13.57
C GLN A 21 1.10 2.79 12.31
N CYS A 22 1.84 2.01 11.55
CA CYS A 22 2.58 2.48 10.39
C CYS A 22 1.93 1.99 9.10
N VAL A 23 1.95 2.86 8.08
CA VAL A 23 1.62 2.44 6.72
C VAL A 23 2.71 1.49 6.21
N GLU A 24 2.27 0.33 5.73
CA GLU A 24 3.09 -0.64 5.02
C GLU A 24 2.55 -0.84 3.60
N VAL A 25 3.47 -1.01 2.65
CA VAL A 25 3.13 -1.28 1.25
C VAL A 25 3.88 -2.48 0.72
N ALA A 26 3.22 -3.27 -0.13
CA ALA A 26 3.84 -4.39 -0.82
C ALA A 26 3.36 -4.45 -2.27
N ARG A 27 4.26 -4.88 -3.17
CA ARG A 27 3.89 -5.14 -4.56
C ARG A 27 3.09 -6.44 -4.63
N THR A 28 2.04 -6.45 -5.43
CA THR A 28 1.29 -7.66 -5.78
C THR A 28 1.41 -7.91 -7.28
N VAL A 29 0.78 -8.99 -7.76
CA VAL A 29 0.69 -9.26 -9.21
C VAL A 29 -0.12 -8.17 -9.93
N SER A 30 -1.17 -7.67 -9.29
CA SER A 30 -2.14 -6.70 -9.84
C SER A 30 -1.81 -5.23 -9.54
N GLY A 31 -0.94 -4.96 -8.56
CA GLY A 31 -0.63 -3.59 -8.14
C GLY A 31 0.11 -3.50 -6.82
N VAL A 32 -0.49 -2.78 -5.86
CA VAL A 32 0.09 -2.50 -4.55
C VAL A 32 -0.94 -2.73 -3.46
N ALA A 33 -0.58 -3.56 -2.48
CA ALA A 33 -1.33 -3.70 -1.25
C ALA A 33 -0.85 -2.66 -0.24
N VAL A 34 -1.80 -2.04 0.48
CA VAL A 34 -1.55 -1.04 1.53
C VAL A 34 -2.25 -1.47 2.80
N ARG A 35 -1.56 -1.42 3.94
CA ARG A 35 -2.14 -1.76 5.24
C ARG A 35 -1.57 -0.92 6.38
N ASP A 36 -2.23 -1.03 7.53
CA ASP A 36 -1.70 -0.61 8.82
C ASP A 36 -0.92 -1.78 9.46
N SER A 37 0.29 -1.53 9.96
CA SER A 37 1.08 -2.53 10.68
C SER A 37 0.39 -3.08 11.93
N ALA A 38 -0.53 -2.33 12.54
CA ALA A 38 -1.31 -2.79 13.69
C ALA A 38 -2.48 -3.72 13.30
N ALA A 39 -2.87 -3.75 12.02
CA ALA A 39 -3.93 -4.60 11.48
C ALA A 39 -3.42 -5.40 10.26
N PRO A 40 -2.46 -6.33 10.43
CA PRO A 40 -1.70 -6.91 9.33
C PRO A 40 -2.52 -7.82 8.39
N VAL A 41 -3.71 -8.25 8.81
CA VAL A 41 -4.62 -9.12 8.04
C VAL A 41 -5.37 -8.30 6.99
N ASP A 42 -5.81 -7.10 7.36
CA ASP A 42 -6.64 -6.25 6.51
C ASP A 42 -5.76 -5.35 5.63
N HIS A 43 -6.03 -5.36 4.33
CA HIS A 43 -5.30 -4.52 3.39
C HIS A 43 -6.19 -4.09 2.23
N LEU A 44 -5.85 -2.93 1.66
CA LEU A 44 -6.44 -2.41 0.45
C LEU A 44 -5.54 -2.76 -0.72
N GLU A 45 -6.08 -3.38 -1.77
CA GLU A 45 -5.35 -3.61 -3.01
C GLU A 45 -5.68 -2.53 -4.04
N ILE A 46 -4.65 -1.82 -4.49
CA ILE A 46 -4.74 -0.73 -5.45
C ILE A 46 -4.12 -1.20 -6.76
N ALA A 47 -4.91 -1.16 -7.84
CA ALA A 47 -4.44 -1.55 -9.17
C ALA A 47 -3.22 -0.71 -9.61
N ALA A 48 -2.28 -1.35 -10.32
CA ALA A 48 -1.01 -0.71 -10.70
C ALA A 48 -1.16 0.65 -11.43
N PRO A 49 -2.12 0.85 -12.37
CA PRO A 49 -2.32 2.15 -13.00
C PRO A 49 -2.77 3.24 -12.02
N ALA A 50 -3.70 2.91 -11.12
CA ALA A 50 -4.20 3.85 -10.13
C ALA A 50 -3.10 4.26 -9.13
N TRP A 51 -2.28 3.30 -8.69
CA TRP A 51 -1.14 3.59 -7.82
C TRP A 51 -0.12 4.53 -8.46
N ARG A 52 0.19 4.35 -9.76
CA ARG A 52 1.09 5.25 -10.51
C ARG A 52 0.52 6.67 -10.62
N ASN A 53 -0.77 6.79 -10.93
CA ASN A 53 -1.43 8.08 -11.03
C ASN A 53 -1.44 8.80 -9.67
N PHE A 54 -1.72 8.08 -8.59
CA PHE A 54 -1.64 8.59 -7.23
C PHE A 54 -0.26 9.15 -6.90
N LEU A 55 0.81 8.39 -7.15
CA LEU A 55 2.18 8.86 -6.93
C LEU A 55 2.54 10.06 -7.80
N SER A 56 2.08 10.10 -9.05
CA SER A 56 2.29 11.24 -9.95
C SER A 56 1.64 12.50 -9.38
N ALA A 57 0.39 12.40 -8.92
CA ALA A 57 -0.36 13.51 -8.34
C ALA A 57 0.29 14.03 -7.03
N ILE A 58 0.79 13.14 -6.17
CA ILE A 58 1.60 13.54 -5.00
C ILE A 58 2.83 14.35 -5.45
N ARG A 59 3.56 13.84 -6.45
CA ARG A 59 4.84 14.41 -6.86
C ARG A 59 4.71 15.84 -7.40
N VAL A 60 3.61 16.15 -8.07
CA VAL A 60 3.34 17.49 -8.60
C VAL A 60 2.58 18.38 -7.61
N GLY A 61 2.14 17.85 -6.47
CA GLY A 61 1.44 18.59 -5.42
C GLY A 61 -0.05 18.79 -5.67
N ASP A 62 -0.66 17.96 -6.54
CA ASP A 62 -2.08 18.06 -6.92
C ASP A 62 -3.01 17.45 -5.88
N LEU A 63 -2.49 16.61 -4.98
CA LEU A 63 -3.23 16.07 -3.84
C LEU A 63 -2.99 16.99 -2.64
N ARG A 64 -3.84 18.00 -2.50
CA ARG A 64 -3.93 18.85 -1.30
C ARG A 64 -5.09 18.37 -0.43
N ASN A 65 -4.84 18.33 0.88
CA ASN A 65 -5.84 18.07 1.92
C ASN A 65 -6.53 19.38 2.32
#